data_AF-A0A3E2HGE1-F1
#
_entry.id   AF-A0A3E2HGE1-F1
#
_cell.length_a   1.000
_cell.length_b   1.000
_cell.length_c   1.000
_cell.angle_alpha   90.00
_cell.angle_beta   90.00
_cell.angle_gamma   90.00
#
_symmetry.space_group_name_H-M   'P 1'
#
loop_
_entity.id
_entity.type
_entity.pdbx_description
1 polymer ?
#
loop_
_entity_poly.entity_id
_entity_poly.type
_entity_poly.pdbx_seq_one_letter_code
_entity_poly.pdbx_strand_id
1 'polypeptide(L)'
;MSGIVGKAVRRMRSGIPTPHLQAKGAENVHGEDMWLDNDDIRPLKLADRTWNLWTYLTFWFSATATVSNWYAASSAQALGLSMWESIACNFGGQCLIAIVIVLNGRAGAKYHIGYPILNRASFGIFGAWWPTFNRAVMAIVWNGMKPLVYAKLIVFVISAIAMCAWTLTLAGGIGAVARQPGTAHGSTKAWLVIRFFLLGAANCATFASNAADFQRYATKPNDVILGNLLGFPLANLIVSIVGNLVGSSSQIVFGEIVWNPLTYLDMLQTTNYTAANRAGCFFIAGCFTYSAIFSSIFENSLPAGNDIAALFPKYLTVRKGFFICAVVSFAINPWYLLGSASIFISFLASYQIFLSAITGVLLSHYYIISRGYLEIDDLYTSRKSGVYHYIGGWNWRAYAAYIIGIIPNFYGFLNNMGVSAPLGVTQAYYFAYPIGLFLSFFVYWAANYISPPPLRFPLSEWHEPKDYIRPEERGEIVAGVALDVESDPGDGYSDKKAVEINEKAISLEN
;
A
#
# COMPACT_ATOMS: atom_id res chain seq x y z
N MET A 1 35.02 44.43 23.05
CA MET A 1 34.64 43.05 22.67
C MET A 1 33.15 42.85 22.34
N SER A 2 32.21 43.72 22.75
CA SER A 2 30.76 43.52 22.52
C SER A 2 30.29 43.70 21.05
N GLY A 3 30.96 44.54 20.25
CA GLY A 3 30.52 44.82 18.87
C GLY A 3 30.85 43.74 17.84
N ILE A 4 31.92 42.98 18.03
CA ILE A 4 32.39 41.95 17.08
C ILE A 4 31.58 40.66 17.26
N VAL A 5 31.33 40.26 18.52
CA VAL A 5 30.46 39.12 18.85
C VAL A 5 29.02 39.38 18.39
N GLY A 6 28.50 40.60 18.58
CA GLY A 6 27.18 40.98 18.10
C GLY A 6 27.03 40.90 16.57
N LYS A 7 28.04 41.35 15.81
CA LYS A 7 28.05 41.21 14.34
C LYS A 7 28.17 39.75 13.89
N ALA A 8 29.00 38.94 14.55
CA ALA A 8 29.15 37.51 14.24
C ALA A 8 27.86 36.71 14.49
N VAL A 9 27.18 36.95 15.63
CA VAL A 9 25.90 36.32 15.97
C VAL A 9 24.78 36.76 15.00
N ARG A 10 24.77 38.04 14.60
CA ARG A 10 23.78 38.54 13.62
C ARG A 10 24.01 37.95 12.23
N ARG A 11 25.27 37.74 11.83
CA ARG A 11 25.67 37.10 10.56
C ARG A 11 25.38 35.60 10.54
N MET A 12 25.54 34.91 11.69
CA MET A 12 25.06 33.53 11.86
C MET A 12 23.54 33.44 11.79
N ARG A 13 22.80 34.33 12.47
CA ARG A 13 21.33 34.36 12.40
C ARG A 13 20.79 34.67 11.01
N SER A 14 21.45 35.55 10.23
CA SER A 14 21.05 35.87 8.85
C SER A 14 21.49 34.81 7.83
N GLY A 15 22.44 33.95 8.18
CA GLY A 15 22.91 32.84 7.35
C GLY A 15 22.19 31.51 7.62
N ILE A 16 21.43 31.43 8.72
CA ILE A 16 20.48 30.35 8.96
C ILE A 16 19.20 30.74 8.21
N PRO A 17 18.88 30.12 7.06
CA PRO A 17 17.59 30.37 6.42
C PRO A 17 16.51 30.12 7.47
N THR A 18 15.66 31.11 7.71
CA THR A 18 14.44 30.92 8.51
C THR A 18 13.77 29.65 7.98
N PRO A 19 13.56 28.62 8.81
CA PRO A 19 12.97 27.39 8.32
C PRO A 19 11.65 27.78 7.68
N HIS A 20 11.53 27.58 6.36
CA HIS A 20 10.24 27.69 5.70
C HIS A 20 9.43 26.51 6.23
N LEU A 21 8.72 26.77 7.33
CA LEU A 21 7.94 25.77 8.04
C LEU A 21 6.73 25.34 7.23
N GLN A 22 6.37 26.13 6.21
CA GLN A 22 5.24 25.88 5.32
C GLN A 22 5.67 25.04 4.10
N ALA A 23 4.85 24.05 3.76
CA ALA A 23 5.00 23.29 2.53
C ALA A 23 4.69 24.16 1.29
N LYS A 24 5.28 23.79 0.15
CA LYS A 24 5.10 24.52 -1.11
C LYS A 24 3.64 24.41 -1.58
N GLY A 25 3.03 25.50 -2.02
CA GLY A 25 1.62 25.56 -2.39
C GLY A 25 0.65 25.77 -1.22
N ALA A 26 1.14 25.72 0.03
CA ALA A 26 0.35 26.03 1.23
C ALA A 26 0.52 27.51 1.69
N GLU A 27 1.24 28.34 0.92
CA GLU A 27 1.60 29.71 1.32
C GLU A 27 0.37 30.62 1.39
N ASN A 28 -0.62 30.39 0.53
CA ASN A 28 -1.85 31.19 0.43
C ASN A 28 -3.07 30.51 1.08
N VAL A 29 -2.88 29.39 1.79
CA VAL A 29 -3.97 28.63 2.42
C VAL A 29 -4.13 29.08 3.88
N HIS A 30 -5.33 29.56 4.21
CA HIS A 30 -5.67 30.18 5.50
C HIS A 30 -6.84 29.48 6.19
N GLY A 31 -7.00 29.72 7.50
CA GLY A 31 -8.10 29.14 8.28
C GLY A 31 -8.00 27.61 8.40
N GLU A 32 -9.14 26.92 8.45
CA GLU A 32 -9.19 25.46 8.60
C GLU A 32 -8.67 24.70 7.36
N ASP A 33 -8.68 25.33 6.17
CA ASP A 33 -8.17 24.75 4.92
C ASP A 33 -6.66 24.47 4.98
N MET A 34 -5.96 25.12 5.92
CA MET A 34 -4.54 24.91 6.17
C MET A 34 -4.19 23.45 6.53
N TRP A 35 -5.18 22.69 7.00
CA TRP A 35 -5.05 21.27 7.35
C TRP A 35 -5.42 20.33 6.21
N LEU A 36 -5.77 20.86 5.03
CA LEU A 36 -6.33 20.08 3.93
C LEU A 36 -5.55 20.21 2.62
N ASP A 37 -4.82 21.30 2.37
CA ASP A 37 -4.23 21.58 1.05
C ASP A 37 -2.71 21.84 1.07
N ASN A 38 -2.02 21.28 0.06
CA ASN A 38 -0.58 21.40 -0.23
C ASN A 38 -0.32 20.86 -1.67
N ASP A 39 0.66 21.41 -2.40
CA ASP A 39 1.00 20.99 -3.77
C ASP A 39 1.37 19.49 -3.87
N ASP A 40 1.96 18.92 -2.81
CA ASP A 40 2.37 17.50 -2.76
C ASP A 40 1.18 16.51 -2.78
N ILE A 41 -0.01 16.94 -2.35
CA ILE A 41 -1.18 16.06 -2.18
C ILE A 41 -2.28 16.29 -3.23
N ARG A 42 -2.18 17.37 -4.01
CA ARG A 42 -3.06 17.67 -5.15
C ARG A 42 -2.97 16.61 -6.25
N PRO A 43 -3.95 16.50 -7.17
CA PRO A 43 -3.89 15.59 -8.32
C PRO A 43 -2.57 15.72 -9.08
N LEU A 44 -1.90 14.66 -9.55
CA LEU A 44 -0.60 14.86 -10.23
C LEU A 44 -0.71 15.66 -11.54
N LYS A 45 0.27 16.56 -11.75
CA LYS A 45 0.46 17.31 -13.00
C LYS A 45 0.80 16.36 -14.15
N LEU A 46 0.52 16.77 -15.38
CA LEU A 46 0.75 15.94 -16.57
C LEU A 46 2.23 15.54 -16.71
N ALA A 47 3.14 16.48 -16.44
CA ALA A 47 4.58 16.25 -16.52
C ALA A 47 5.09 15.17 -15.52
N ASP A 48 4.36 14.94 -14.42
CA ASP A 48 4.74 14.00 -13.37
C ASP A 48 4.11 12.60 -13.56
N ARG A 49 3.15 12.46 -14.49
CA ARG A 49 2.55 11.18 -14.90
C ARG A 49 3.52 10.40 -15.78
N THR A 50 4.37 9.59 -15.16
CA THR A 50 5.52 8.98 -15.83
C THR A 50 5.46 7.45 -15.92
N TRP A 51 4.44 6.80 -15.33
CA TRP A 51 4.37 5.35 -15.24
C TRP A 51 3.52 4.76 -16.37
N ASN A 52 4.20 4.10 -17.31
CA ASN A 52 3.58 3.27 -18.33
C ASN A 52 3.51 1.80 -17.90
N LEU A 53 2.89 0.94 -18.72
CA LEU A 53 2.80 -0.50 -18.46
C LEU A 53 4.13 -1.15 -18.05
N TRP A 54 5.24 -0.84 -18.73
CA TRP A 54 6.56 -1.40 -18.40
C TRP A 54 7.07 -0.95 -17.04
N THR A 55 6.75 0.28 -16.66
CA THR A 55 7.08 0.82 -15.34
C THR A 55 6.33 0.02 -14.26
N TYR A 56 5.05 -0.29 -14.46
CA TYR A 56 4.29 -1.13 -13.52
C TYR A 56 4.85 -2.56 -13.42
N LEU A 57 5.16 -3.21 -14.55
CA LEU A 57 5.72 -4.56 -14.55
C LEU A 57 7.06 -4.62 -13.81
N THR A 58 7.95 -3.67 -14.07
CA THR A 58 9.26 -3.60 -13.41
C THR A 58 9.18 -3.12 -11.96
N PHE A 59 8.24 -2.22 -11.65
CA PHE A 59 7.93 -1.79 -10.29
C PHE A 59 7.50 -2.98 -9.44
N TRP A 60 6.55 -3.80 -9.89
CA TRP A 60 6.10 -4.94 -9.11
C TRP A 60 7.19 -5.98 -8.91
N PHE A 61 8.00 -6.25 -9.94
CA PHE A 61 9.14 -7.13 -9.78
C PHE A 61 10.13 -6.60 -8.74
N SER A 62 10.42 -5.29 -8.77
CA SER A 62 11.21 -4.66 -7.73
C SER A 62 10.54 -4.75 -6.36
N ALA A 63 9.24 -4.47 -6.26
CA ALA A 63 8.50 -4.39 -5.00
C ALA A 63 8.34 -5.74 -4.30
N THR A 64 8.29 -6.84 -5.06
CA THR A 64 8.15 -8.19 -4.49
C THR A 64 9.49 -8.88 -4.29
N ALA A 65 10.54 -8.43 -4.98
CA ALA A 65 11.92 -8.90 -4.85
C ALA A 65 12.55 -8.46 -3.52
N THR A 66 12.03 -9.02 -2.43
CA THR A 66 12.46 -8.72 -1.07
C THR A 66 12.72 -10.01 -0.30
N VAL A 67 13.62 -9.92 0.68
CA VAL A 67 13.89 -11.06 1.59
C VAL A 67 12.62 -11.39 2.38
N SER A 68 11.77 -10.40 2.68
CA SER A 68 10.50 -10.62 3.38
C SER A 68 9.51 -11.47 2.60
N ASN A 69 9.30 -11.18 1.31
CA ASN A 69 8.42 -12.00 0.48
C ASN A 69 8.98 -13.41 0.27
N TRP A 70 10.31 -13.53 0.23
CA TRP A 70 10.99 -14.81 0.13
C TRP A 70 10.68 -15.74 1.30
N TYR A 71 10.90 -15.31 2.54
CA TYR A 71 10.65 -16.17 3.70
C TYR A 71 9.16 -16.26 4.07
N ALA A 72 8.34 -15.27 3.71
CA ALA A 72 6.89 -15.39 3.79
C ALA A 72 6.39 -16.55 2.92
N ALA A 73 6.93 -16.70 1.70
CA ALA A 73 6.57 -17.76 0.79
C ALA A 73 7.01 -19.16 1.25
N SER A 74 8.13 -19.30 1.95
CA SER A 74 8.62 -20.59 2.46
C SER A 74 8.06 -20.96 3.85
N SER A 75 7.49 -20.00 4.59
CA SER A 75 6.97 -20.21 5.95
C SER A 75 5.88 -21.30 6.05
N ALA A 76 5.13 -21.52 4.97
CA ALA A 76 4.13 -22.58 4.87
C ALA A 76 4.72 -23.99 4.99
N GLN A 77 5.94 -24.20 4.50
CA GLN A 77 6.62 -25.49 4.60
C GLN A 77 6.96 -25.86 6.04
N ALA A 78 7.33 -24.86 6.85
CA ALA A 78 7.61 -25.07 8.27
C ALA A 78 6.36 -25.52 9.06
N LEU A 79 5.15 -25.25 8.56
CA LEU A 79 3.89 -25.74 9.13
C LEU A 79 3.40 -27.05 8.48
N GLY A 80 4.18 -27.64 7.56
CA GLY A 80 3.95 -28.97 7.01
C GLY A 80 3.30 -29.02 5.64
N LEU A 81 3.13 -27.90 4.94
CA LEU A 81 2.75 -27.92 3.52
C LEU A 81 3.94 -28.32 2.64
N SER A 82 3.67 -28.96 1.50
CA SER A 82 4.72 -29.21 0.51
C SER A 82 5.17 -27.92 -0.17
N MET A 83 6.33 -27.98 -0.85
CA MET A 83 6.85 -26.88 -1.66
C MET A 83 5.81 -26.38 -2.68
N TRP A 84 5.19 -27.30 -3.43
CA TRP A 84 4.23 -26.96 -4.47
C TRP A 84 2.91 -26.43 -3.93
N GLU A 85 2.44 -26.96 -2.79
CA GLU A 85 1.26 -26.45 -2.10
C GLU A 85 1.50 -25.02 -1.62
N SER A 86 2.67 -24.75 -1.05
CA SER A 86 3.07 -23.42 -0.57
C SER A 86 3.10 -22.41 -1.72
N ILE A 87 3.72 -22.78 -2.86
CA ILE A 87 3.75 -21.95 -4.07
C ILE A 87 2.35 -21.68 -4.61
N ALA A 88 1.51 -22.72 -4.72
CA ALA A 88 0.16 -22.60 -5.25
C ALA A 88 -0.74 -21.72 -4.36
N CYS A 89 -0.66 -21.89 -3.04
CA CYS A 89 -1.39 -21.07 -2.08
C CYS A 89 -1.00 -19.60 -2.20
N ASN A 90 0.31 -19.31 -2.18
CA ASN A 90 0.81 -17.95 -2.30
C ASN A 90 0.39 -17.33 -3.63
N PHE A 91 0.66 -17.98 -4.76
CA PHE A 91 0.31 -17.47 -6.09
C PHE A 91 -1.19 -17.19 -6.24
N GLY A 92 -2.04 -18.11 -5.78
CA GLY A 92 -3.49 -17.94 -5.79
C GLY A 92 -3.94 -16.73 -4.95
N GLY A 93 -3.36 -16.54 -3.76
CA GLY A 93 -3.59 -15.36 -2.94
C GLY A 93 -3.16 -14.06 -3.62
N GLN A 94 -2.01 -14.05 -4.30
CA GLN A 94 -1.51 -12.88 -5.02
C GLN A 94 -2.40 -12.52 -6.22
N CYS A 95 -2.95 -13.51 -6.93
CA CYS A 95 -3.94 -13.28 -7.98
C CYS A 95 -5.22 -12.65 -7.43
N LEU A 96 -5.69 -13.11 -6.26
CA LEU A 96 -6.88 -12.56 -5.62
C LEU A 96 -6.69 -11.09 -5.22
N ILE A 97 -5.59 -10.75 -4.55
CA ILE A 97 -5.35 -9.38 -4.09
C ILE A 97 -5.05 -8.42 -5.26
N ALA A 98 -4.47 -8.90 -6.37
CA ALA A 98 -4.24 -8.10 -7.57
C ALA A 98 -5.55 -7.49 -8.13
N ILE A 99 -6.66 -8.22 -8.05
CA ILE A 99 -7.98 -7.72 -8.43
C ILE A 99 -8.37 -6.52 -7.53
N VAL A 100 -8.18 -6.66 -6.22
CA VAL A 100 -8.50 -5.60 -5.26
C VAL A 100 -7.61 -4.36 -5.48
N ILE A 101 -6.31 -4.55 -5.76
CA ILE A 101 -5.37 -3.47 -6.10
C ILE A 101 -5.90 -2.68 -7.30
N VAL A 102 -6.25 -3.34 -8.40
CA VAL A 102 -6.76 -2.68 -9.61
C VAL A 102 -8.05 -1.91 -9.35
N LEU A 103 -9.00 -2.53 -8.65
CA LEU A 103 -10.29 -1.91 -8.36
C LEU A 103 -10.12 -0.67 -7.46
N ASN A 104 -9.40 -0.81 -6.36
CA ASN A 104 -9.26 0.27 -5.39
C ASN A 104 -8.36 1.41 -5.91
N GLY A 105 -7.37 1.09 -6.74
CA GLY A 105 -6.49 2.10 -7.32
C GLY A 105 -7.07 2.84 -8.53
N ARG A 106 -8.24 2.42 -9.07
CA ARG A 106 -8.85 3.02 -10.26
C ARG A 106 -9.07 4.53 -10.11
N ALA A 107 -9.54 4.96 -8.94
CA ALA A 107 -9.72 6.38 -8.62
C ALA A 107 -8.39 7.15 -8.73
N GLY A 108 -7.30 6.58 -8.22
CA GLY A 108 -5.97 7.16 -8.35
C GLY A 108 -5.51 7.23 -9.81
N ALA A 109 -5.75 6.19 -10.61
CA ALA A 109 -5.40 6.18 -12.04
C ALA A 109 -6.17 7.19 -12.89
N LYS A 110 -7.41 7.53 -12.48
CA LYS A 110 -8.33 8.39 -13.23
C LYS A 110 -8.29 9.85 -12.82
N TYR A 111 -8.17 10.11 -11.52
CA TYR A 111 -8.13 11.46 -10.94
C TYR A 111 -6.72 11.89 -10.53
N HIS A 112 -5.74 11.00 -10.59
CA HIS A 112 -4.35 11.27 -10.21
C HIS A 112 -4.19 11.71 -8.74
N ILE A 113 -5.11 11.30 -7.86
CA ILE A 113 -5.09 11.57 -6.42
C ILE A 113 -4.51 10.40 -5.63
N GLY A 114 -3.89 10.70 -4.48
CA GLY A 114 -3.35 9.69 -3.56
C GLY A 114 -4.39 9.07 -2.63
N TYR A 115 -3.97 8.03 -1.91
CA TYR A 115 -4.82 7.31 -0.94
C TYR A 115 -5.41 8.21 0.15
N PRO A 116 -4.66 9.14 0.79
CA PRO A 116 -5.22 10.00 1.85
C PRO A 116 -6.39 10.86 1.37
N ILE A 117 -6.32 11.33 0.12
CA ILE A 117 -7.35 12.18 -0.48
C ILE A 117 -8.57 11.34 -0.86
N LEU A 118 -8.36 10.12 -1.38
CA LEU A 118 -9.46 9.18 -1.62
C LEU A 118 -10.23 8.85 -0.33
N ASN A 119 -9.55 8.78 0.81
CA ASN A 119 -10.22 8.61 2.11
C ASN A 119 -11.11 9.81 2.48
N ARG A 120 -10.79 11.04 2.05
CA ARG A 120 -11.64 12.23 2.33
C ARG A 120 -12.99 12.12 1.66
N ALA A 121 -13.04 11.50 0.47
CA ALA A 121 -14.28 11.28 -0.24
C ALA A 121 -15.26 10.41 0.56
N SER A 122 -14.77 9.42 1.32
CA SER A 122 -15.62 8.45 2.01
C SER A 122 -15.73 8.67 3.52
N PHE A 123 -14.63 8.95 4.22
CA PHE A 123 -14.62 9.18 5.67
C PHE A 123 -14.87 10.65 6.06
N GLY A 124 -14.82 11.57 5.10
CA GLY A 124 -14.92 13.01 5.31
C GLY A 124 -13.57 13.69 5.41
N ILE A 125 -13.56 15.01 5.23
CA ILE A 125 -12.32 15.83 5.19
C ILE A 125 -11.42 15.67 6.42
N PHE A 126 -12.01 15.56 7.62
CA PHE A 126 -11.28 15.34 8.88
C PHE A 126 -11.32 13.87 9.30
N GLY A 127 -12.43 13.18 9.00
CA GLY A 127 -12.55 11.75 9.25
C GLY A 127 -11.52 10.90 8.50
N ALA A 128 -10.95 11.38 7.40
CA ALA A 128 -9.88 10.71 6.67
C ALA A 128 -8.55 10.60 7.43
N TRP A 129 -8.35 11.35 8.51
CA TRP A 129 -7.12 11.25 9.30
C TRP A 129 -6.94 9.87 9.93
N TRP A 130 -8.01 9.20 10.35
CA TRP A 130 -7.94 7.86 10.91
C TRP A 130 -7.39 6.81 9.93
N PRO A 131 -7.99 6.59 8.73
CA PRO A 131 -7.45 5.62 7.77
C PRO A 131 -6.03 6.01 7.29
N THR A 132 -5.78 7.31 7.12
CA THR A 132 -4.46 7.83 6.73
C THR A 132 -3.41 7.53 7.81
N PHE A 133 -3.73 7.73 9.09
CA PHE A 133 -2.85 7.40 10.21
C PHE A 133 -2.62 5.89 10.33
N ASN A 134 -3.67 5.07 10.20
CA ASN A 134 -3.57 3.61 10.24
C ASN A 134 -2.61 3.10 9.17
N ARG A 135 -2.63 3.70 7.97
CA ARG A 135 -1.71 3.37 6.89
C ARG A 135 -0.30 3.90 7.16
N ALA A 136 -0.16 5.12 7.68
CA ALA A 136 1.13 5.77 7.96
C ALA A 136 2.00 4.96 8.92
N VAL A 137 1.39 4.42 9.98
CA VAL A 137 2.06 3.56 10.97
C VAL A 137 2.70 2.32 10.33
N MET A 138 2.19 1.88 9.18
CA MET A 138 2.56 0.59 8.57
C MET A 138 3.67 0.67 7.52
N ALA A 139 4.34 1.81 7.29
CA ALA A 139 5.22 1.92 6.13
C ALA A 139 6.45 2.85 6.31
N ILE A 140 7.65 2.46 5.80
CA ILE A 140 9.02 2.97 6.12
C ILE A 140 10.07 2.78 4.96
N VAL A 141 11.09 3.61 4.62
CA VAL A 141 11.07 4.89 3.85
C VAL A 141 12.30 5.16 2.88
N TRP A 142 12.16 5.68 1.62
CA TRP A 142 12.82 6.78 0.80
C TRP A 142 12.55 6.73 -0.75
N ASN A 143 12.35 7.87 -1.45
CA ASN A 143 12.34 7.87 -2.93
C ASN A 143 13.25 8.95 -3.53
N GLY A 144 13.87 8.64 -4.67
CA GLY A 144 14.66 9.61 -5.44
C GLY A 144 15.75 9.05 -6.36
N MET A 145 15.87 7.74 -6.56
CA MET A 145 16.95 7.16 -7.38
C MET A 145 16.46 5.93 -8.15
N LYS A 146 15.79 6.13 -9.31
CA LYS A 146 15.48 5.04 -10.27
C LYS A 146 16.68 4.11 -10.51
N PRO A 147 17.93 4.60 -10.62
CA PRO A 147 19.10 3.72 -10.74
C PRO A 147 19.31 2.81 -9.53
N LEU A 148 19.01 3.26 -8.32
CA LEU A 148 19.16 2.44 -7.12
C LEU A 148 18.05 1.40 -6.98
N VAL A 149 16.85 1.64 -7.51
CA VAL A 149 15.79 0.62 -7.62
C VAL A 149 16.27 -0.52 -8.52
N TYR A 150 16.76 -0.17 -9.71
CA TYR A 150 17.29 -1.17 -10.65
C TYR A 150 18.53 -1.87 -10.10
N ALA A 151 19.44 -1.14 -9.43
CA ALA A 151 20.59 -1.74 -8.77
C ALA A 151 20.17 -2.70 -7.64
N LYS A 152 19.20 -2.30 -6.79
CA LYS A 152 18.58 -3.19 -5.77
C LYS A 152 18.05 -4.45 -6.38
N LEU A 153 17.31 -4.33 -7.49
CA LEU A 153 16.73 -5.48 -8.16
C LEU A 153 17.82 -6.43 -8.69
N ILE A 154 18.84 -5.89 -9.36
CA ILE A 154 19.97 -6.68 -9.89
C ILE A 154 20.69 -7.40 -8.74
N VAL A 155 21.03 -6.67 -7.67
CA VAL A 155 21.70 -7.23 -6.49
C VAL A 155 20.87 -8.34 -5.85
N PHE A 156 19.55 -8.13 -5.71
CA PHE A 156 18.66 -9.16 -5.18
C PHE A 156 18.65 -10.40 -6.06
N VAL A 157 18.43 -10.25 -7.37
CA VAL A 157 18.36 -11.38 -8.32
C VAL A 157 19.67 -12.17 -8.33
N ILE A 158 20.83 -11.49 -8.31
CA ILE A 158 22.14 -12.17 -8.23
C ILE A 158 22.24 -12.97 -6.94
N SER A 159 21.93 -12.36 -5.79
CA SER A 159 22.00 -13.05 -4.49
C SER A 159 21.00 -14.20 -4.37
N ALA A 160 19.81 -14.04 -4.94
CA ALA A 160 18.76 -15.03 -5.00
C ALA A 160 19.19 -16.28 -5.79
N ILE A 161 19.72 -16.06 -7.01
CA ILE A 161 20.22 -17.12 -7.87
C ILE A 161 21.43 -17.78 -7.25
N ALA A 162 22.38 -17.00 -6.71
CA ALA A 162 23.57 -17.51 -6.06
C ALA A 162 23.23 -18.40 -4.86
N MET A 163 22.33 -17.94 -3.99
CA MET A 163 21.87 -18.73 -2.84
C MET A 163 21.15 -20.00 -3.30
N CYS A 164 20.19 -19.88 -4.22
CA CYS A 164 19.43 -21.03 -4.71
C CYS A 164 20.32 -22.08 -5.38
N ALA A 165 21.23 -21.65 -6.27
CA ALA A 165 22.18 -22.55 -6.91
C ALA A 165 23.07 -23.25 -5.88
N TRP A 166 23.56 -22.53 -4.88
CA TRP A 166 24.42 -23.08 -3.84
C TRP A 166 23.68 -24.07 -2.93
N THR A 167 22.46 -23.75 -2.46
CA THR A 167 21.74 -24.67 -1.58
C THR A 167 21.22 -25.90 -2.32
N LEU A 168 20.85 -25.76 -3.60
CA LEU A 168 20.47 -26.90 -4.44
C LEU A 168 21.66 -27.83 -4.73
N THR A 169 22.88 -27.31 -4.93
CA THR A 169 24.05 -28.17 -5.11
C THR A 169 24.41 -28.92 -3.83
N LEU A 170 24.29 -28.27 -2.66
CA LEU A 170 24.44 -28.92 -1.36
C LEU A 170 23.40 -30.03 -1.14
N ALA A 171 22.18 -29.86 -1.63
CA ALA A 171 21.11 -30.85 -1.54
C ALA A 171 21.19 -31.97 -2.61
N GLY A 172 22.22 -31.98 -3.47
CA GLY A 172 22.38 -32.97 -4.53
C GLY A 172 21.48 -32.74 -5.76
N GLY A 173 20.95 -31.54 -5.94
CA GLY A 173 20.18 -31.10 -7.10
C GLY A 173 18.68 -30.92 -6.83
N ILE A 174 17.96 -30.40 -7.84
CA ILE A 174 16.54 -30.01 -7.72
C ILE A 174 15.59 -31.20 -7.53
N GLY A 175 15.95 -32.39 -8.03
CA GLY A 175 15.04 -33.53 -8.11
C GLY A 175 14.51 -33.99 -6.75
N ALA A 176 15.41 -34.20 -5.78
CA ALA A 176 15.03 -34.58 -4.43
C ALA A 176 14.35 -33.42 -3.68
N VAL A 177 14.81 -32.18 -3.90
CA VAL A 177 14.25 -30.96 -3.27
C VAL A 177 12.78 -30.75 -3.66
N ALA A 178 12.47 -30.82 -4.96
CA ALA A 178 11.15 -30.51 -5.48
C ALA A 178 10.09 -31.62 -5.26
N ARG A 179 10.51 -32.83 -4.86
CA ARG A 179 9.61 -33.99 -4.67
C ARG A 179 9.32 -34.30 -3.21
N GLN A 180 9.80 -33.48 -2.27
CA GLN A 180 9.54 -33.70 -0.85
C GLN A 180 8.04 -33.61 -0.54
N PRO A 181 7.44 -34.64 0.08
CA PRO A 181 6.05 -34.58 0.49
C PRO A 181 5.90 -33.61 1.68
N GLY A 182 4.75 -32.95 1.76
CA GLY A 182 4.35 -32.23 2.97
C GLY A 182 4.07 -33.19 4.12
N THR A 183 4.29 -32.74 5.36
CA THR A 183 4.06 -33.53 6.58
C THR A 183 2.63 -33.41 7.12
N ALA A 184 1.89 -32.38 6.69
CA ALA A 184 0.49 -32.19 7.08
C ALA A 184 -0.45 -33.05 6.22
N HIS A 185 -1.43 -33.68 6.87
CA HIS A 185 -2.44 -34.53 6.23
C HIS A 185 -3.86 -34.22 6.74
N GLY A 186 -4.87 -34.75 6.04
CA GLY A 186 -6.27 -34.67 6.45
C GLY A 186 -6.81 -33.24 6.60
N SER A 187 -7.62 -33.02 7.62
CA SER A 187 -8.25 -31.72 7.91
C SER A 187 -7.24 -30.62 8.22
N THR A 188 -6.14 -30.95 8.91
CA THR A 188 -5.06 -29.99 9.22
C THR A 188 -4.47 -29.40 7.95
N LYS A 189 -4.20 -30.24 6.94
CA LYS A 189 -3.70 -29.78 5.64
C LYS A 189 -4.69 -28.85 4.94
N ALA A 190 -5.98 -29.21 4.92
CA ALA A 190 -7.02 -28.38 4.29
C ALA A 190 -7.08 -26.98 4.91
N TRP A 191 -7.01 -26.88 6.24
CA TRP A 191 -6.99 -25.61 6.95
C TRP A 191 -5.71 -24.80 6.71
N LEU A 192 -4.56 -25.46 6.58
CA LEU A 192 -3.30 -24.79 6.23
C LEU A 192 -3.35 -24.21 4.82
N VAL A 193 -3.90 -24.95 3.84
CA VAL A 193 -4.08 -24.46 2.47
C VAL A 193 -4.95 -23.21 2.46
N ILE A 194 -6.08 -23.22 3.15
CA ILE A 194 -6.96 -22.04 3.28
C ILE A 194 -6.22 -20.87 3.93
N ARG A 195 -5.55 -21.14 5.06
CA ARG A 195 -4.78 -20.13 5.80
C ARG A 195 -3.75 -19.45 4.92
N PHE A 196 -2.91 -20.21 4.21
CA PHE A 196 -1.82 -19.65 3.42
C PHE A 196 -2.28 -19.03 2.10
N PHE A 197 -3.38 -19.52 1.51
CA PHE A 197 -4.00 -18.88 0.37
C PHE A 197 -4.50 -17.47 0.74
N LEU A 198 -5.27 -17.36 1.83
CA LEU A 198 -5.82 -16.08 2.27
C LEU A 198 -4.75 -15.16 2.89
N LEU A 199 -3.76 -15.73 3.58
CA LEU A 199 -2.60 -14.98 4.06
C LEU A 199 -1.76 -14.43 2.91
N GLY A 200 -1.60 -15.18 1.81
CA GLY A 200 -0.94 -14.71 0.60
C GLY A 200 -1.59 -13.45 0.04
N ALA A 201 -2.93 -13.40 0.02
CA ALA A 201 -3.68 -12.20 -0.35
C ALA A 201 -3.50 -11.07 0.68
N ALA A 202 -3.63 -11.39 1.96
CA ALA A 202 -3.61 -10.41 3.04
C ALA A 202 -2.25 -9.77 3.31
N ASN A 203 -1.15 -10.48 3.05
CA ASN A 203 0.22 -9.96 3.21
C ASN A 203 0.48 -8.73 2.32
N CYS A 204 -0.35 -8.52 1.31
CA CYS A 204 -0.28 -7.37 0.41
C CYS A 204 -1.51 -6.46 0.52
N ALA A 205 -2.25 -6.56 1.63
CA ALA A 205 -3.39 -5.70 1.96
C ALA A 205 -3.02 -4.21 1.97
N THR A 206 -1.80 -3.89 2.38
CA THR A 206 -1.25 -2.53 2.33
C THR A 206 -1.28 -1.98 0.91
N PHE A 207 -0.70 -2.69 -0.06
CA PHE A 207 -0.72 -2.34 -1.49
C PHE A 207 -2.13 -2.22 -2.07
N ALA A 208 -3.06 -3.07 -1.64
CA ALA A 208 -4.45 -2.98 -2.07
C ALA A 208 -5.13 -1.71 -1.54
N SER A 209 -4.95 -1.42 -0.24
CA SER A 209 -5.57 -0.26 0.39
C SER A 209 -5.08 1.07 -0.19
N ASN A 210 -3.79 1.17 -0.50
CA ASN A 210 -3.14 2.40 -0.97
C ASN A 210 -2.79 2.38 -2.46
N ALA A 211 -3.42 1.50 -3.25
CA ALA A 211 -3.16 1.35 -4.67
C ALA A 211 -3.21 2.69 -5.44
N ALA A 212 -4.05 3.64 -4.99
CA ALA A 212 -4.13 4.98 -5.54
C ALA A 212 -2.80 5.76 -5.51
N ASP A 213 -1.95 5.57 -4.51
CA ASP A 213 -0.66 6.26 -4.39
C ASP A 213 0.33 5.90 -5.50
N PHE A 214 0.26 4.67 -5.99
CA PHE A 214 1.09 4.20 -7.11
C PHE A 214 0.39 4.48 -8.44
N GLN A 215 -0.91 4.21 -8.50
CA GLN A 215 -1.68 4.31 -9.74
C GLN A 215 -1.88 5.76 -10.22
N ARG A 216 -1.78 6.76 -9.33
CA ARG A 216 -1.80 8.17 -9.72
C ARG A 216 -0.68 8.59 -10.67
N TYR A 217 0.42 7.85 -10.74
CA TYR A 217 1.52 8.15 -11.68
C TYR A 217 1.27 7.62 -13.09
N ALA A 218 0.15 6.91 -13.34
CA ALA A 218 -0.14 6.32 -14.63
C ALA A 218 -0.17 7.36 -15.77
N THR A 219 0.48 7.05 -16.89
CA THR A 219 0.34 7.82 -18.14
C THR A 219 -1.01 7.57 -18.80
N LYS A 220 -1.51 6.33 -18.71
CA LYS A 220 -2.82 5.92 -19.22
C LYS A 220 -3.55 5.14 -18.14
N PRO A 221 -4.83 5.45 -17.82
CA PRO A 221 -5.55 4.77 -16.75
C PRO A 221 -5.67 3.25 -16.93
N ASN A 222 -5.63 2.74 -18.17
CA ASN A 222 -5.75 1.31 -18.44
C ASN A 222 -4.43 0.54 -18.32
N ASP A 223 -3.28 1.22 -18.35
CA ASP A 223 -1.96 0.56 -18.23
C ASP A 223 -1.79 -0.10 -16.86
N VAL A 224 -2.48 0.42 -15.84
CA VAL A 224 -2.47 -0.12 -14.47
C VAL A 224 -3.09 -1.50 -14.38
N ILE A 225 -4.07 -1.81 -15.25
CA ILE A 225 -4.86 -3.05 -15.15
C ILE A 225 -3.97 -4.25 -15.44
N LEU A 226 -3.34 -4.27 -16.62
CA LEU A 226 -2.47 -5.38 -17.01
C LEU A 226 -1.20 -5.43 -16.15
N GLY A 227 -0.63 -4.26 -15.84
CA GLY A 227 0.54 -4.14 -14.99
C GLY A 227 0.34 -4.77 -13.60
N ASN A 228 -0.83 -4.55 -12.99
CA ASN A 228 -1.15 -5.11 -11.69
C ASN A 228 -1.66 -6.56 -11.77
N LEU A 229 -2.58 -6.90 -12.69
CA LEU A 229 -3.15 -8.26 -12.75
C LEU A 229 -2.15 -9.34 -13.14
N LEU A 230 -1.17 -9.00 -13.97
CA LEU A 230 -0.13 -9.95 -14.40
C LEU A 230 1.19 -9.69 -13.71
N GLY A 231 1.65 -8.44 -13.68
CA GLY A 231 2.98 -8.09 -13.14
C GLY A 231 3.13 -8.48 -11.67
N PHE A 232 2.12 -8.18 -10.85
CA PHE A 232 2.19 -8.42 -9.41
C PHE A 232 2.18 -9.92 -9.03
N PRO A 233 1.25 -10.76 -9.52
CA PRO A 233 1.28 -12.19 -9.22
C PRO A 233 2.49 -12.91 -9.80
N LEU A 234 2.93 -12.58 -11.03
CA LEU A 234 4.09 -13.22 -11.65
C LEU A 234 5.40 -12.88 -10.93
N ALA A 235 5.54 -11.62 -10.52
CA ALA A 235 6.69 -11.17 -9.76
C ALA A 235 6.82 -11.93 -8.43
N ASN A 236 5.70 -12.04 -7.69
CA ASN A 236 5.66 -12.84 -6.47
C ASN A 236 5.89 -14.34 -6.73
N LEU A 237 5.36 -14.90 -7.83
CA LEU A 237 5.56 -16.30 -8.17
C LEU A 237 7.05 -16.64 -8.30
N ILE A 238 7.81 -15.80 -8.99
CA ILE A 238 9.26 -16.00 -9.18
C ILE A 238 9.98 -16.01 -7.82
N VAL A 239 9.75 -15.01 -6.98
CA VAL A 239 10.35 -14.93 -5.64
C VAL A 239 9.92 -16.11 -4.77
N SER A 240 8.65 -16.51 -4.87
CA SER A 240 8.07 -17.63 -4.15
C SER A 240 8.72 -18.96 -4.53
N ILE A 241 8.98 -19.20 -5.82
CA ILE A 241 9.65 -20.43 -6.29
C ILE A 241 11.05 -20.52 -5.68
N VAL A 242 11.84 -19.44 -5.77
CA VAL A 242 13.21 -19.46 -5.26
C VAL A 242 13.22 -19.63 -3.75
N GLY A 243 12.36 -18.91 -3.02
CA GLY A 243 12.29 -19.03 -1.58
C GLY A 243 11.83 -20.40 -1.09
N ASN A 244 10.88 -21.01 -1.80
CA ASN A 244 10.43 -22.35 -1.49
C ASN A 244 11.50 -23.42 -1.82
N LEU A 245 12.27 -23.28 -2.90
CA LEU A 245 13.37 -24.20 -3.23
C LEU A 245 14.48 -24.16 -2.16
N VAL A 246 14.88 -22.95 -1.73
CA VAL A 246 15.87 -22.78 -0.65
C VAL A 246 15.36 -23.30 0.68
N GLY A 247 14.08 -23.07 0.98
CA GLY A 247 13.41 -23.66 2.15
C GLY A 247 13.44 -25.18 2.09
N SER A 248 13.03 -25.79 0.98
CA SER A 248 13.00 -27.27 0.85
C SER A 248 14.39 -27.89 0.84
N SER A 249 15.43 -27.21 0.33
CA SER A 249 16.79 -27.78 0.32
C SER A 249 17.35 -27.97 1.72
N SER A 250 16.92 -27.16 2.69
CA SER A 250 17.38 -27.27 4.08
C SER A 250 17.03 -28.61 4.73
N GLN A 251 15.88 -29.21 4.38
CA GLN A 251 15.49 -30.52 4.92
C GLN A 251 16.47 -31.63 4.53
N ILE A 252 17.09 -31.53 3.35
CA ILE A 252 18.09 -32.50 2.88
C ILE A 252 19.45 -32.19 3.49
N VAL A 253 19.81 -30.91 3.59
CA VAL A 253 21.14 -30.48 4.05
C VAL A 253 21.29 -30.56 5.57
N PHE A 254 20.26 -30.20 6.33
CA PHE A 254 20.28 -30.10 7.79
C PHE A 254 19.34 -31.08 8.50
N GLY A 255 18.42 -31.73 7.78
CA GLY A 255 17.42 -32.61 8.39
C GLY A 255 16.17 -31.89 8.92
N GLU A 256 16.08 -30.57 8.76
CA GLU A 256 14.93 -29.75 9.17
C GLU A 256 14.64 -28.62 8.16
N ILE A 257 13.38 -28.18 8.10
CA ILE A 257 12.95 -27.07 7.23
C ILE A 257 13.33 -25.72 7.86
N VAL A 258 14.28 -25.05 7.24
CA VAL A 258 14.73 -23.69 7.55
C VAL A 258 14.07 -22.71 6.57
N TRP A 259 12.96 -22.12 7.00
CA TRP A 259 12.18 -21.16 6.19
C TRP A 259 12.88 -19.80 6.03
N ASN A 260 13.67 -19.37 7.01
CA ASN A 260 14.38 -18.09 7.00
C ASN A 260 15.77 -18.24 6.34
N PRO A 261 16.04 -17.57 5.20
CA PRO A 261 17.32 -17.69 4.51
C PRO A 261 18.51 -17.18 5.33
N LEU A 262 18.30 -16.24 6.26
CA LEU A 262 19.37 -15.75 7.14
C LEU A 262 19.79 -16.83 8.15
N THR A 263 18.81 -17.55 8.70
CA THR A 263 19.06 -18.71 9.57
C THR A 263 19.76 -19.82 8.78
N TYR A 264 19.41 -20.02 7.51
CA TYR A 264 20.11 -21.00 6.66
C TYR A 264 21.61 -20.65 6.55
N LEU A 265 21.93 -19.38 6.24
CA LEU A 265 23.32 -18.93 6.13
C LEU A 265 24.08 -19.08 7.46
N ASP A 266 23.42 -18.79 8.59
CA ASP A 266 24.00 -19.00 9.92
C ASP A 266 24.28 -20.48 10.19
N MET A 267 23.32 -21.37 9.90
CA MET A 267 23.48 -22.81 10.04
C MET A 267 24.58 -23.39 9.14
N LEU A 268 24.78 -22.85 7.94
CA LEU A 268 25.92 -23.23 7.10
C LEU A 268 27.26 -22.89 7.75
N GLN A 269 27.34 -21.77 8.46
CA GLN A 269 28.56 -21.39 9.16
C GLN A 269 28.79 -22.26 10.40
N THR A 270 27.74 -22.65 11.13
CA THR A 270 27.91 -23.47 12.33
C THR A 270 28.14 -24.96 12.02
N THR A 271 27.50 -25.51 10.99
CA THR A 271 27.62 -26.93 10.62
C THR A 271 28.84 -27.22 9.75
N ASN A 272 29.29 -26.27 8.92
CA ASN A 272 30.44 -26.46 8.03
C ASN A 272 31.27 -25.17 7.89
N TYR A 273 32.10 -24.92 8.90
CA TYR A 273 32.88 -23.68 9.00
C TYR A 273 34.12 -23.68 8.11
N THR A 274 33.95 -23.35 6.82
CA THR A 274 35.05 -23.23 5.84
C THR A 274 35.26 -21.79 5.38
N ALA A 275 36.46 -21.47 4.88
CA ALA A 275 36.75 -20.16 4.29
C ALA A 275 35.81 -19.82 3.11
N ALA A 276 35.46 -20.83 2.29
CA ALA A 276 34.52 -20.69 1.19
C ALA A 276 33.10 -20.37 1.68
N ASN A 277 32.59 -21.10 2.68
CA ASN A 277 31.25 -20.87 3.23
C ASN A 277 31.14 -19.49 3.89
N ARG A 278 32.18 -19.05 4.61
CA ARG A 278 32.24 -17.70 5.18
C ARG A 278 32.18 -16.62 4.12
N ALA A 279 32.95 -16.76 3.04
CA ALA A 279 32.96 -15.81 1.94
C ALA A 279 31.58 -15.77 1.24
N GLY A 280 31.00 -16.94 0.93
CA GLY A 280 29.67 -17.04 0.32
C GLY A 280 28.57 -16.40 1.18
N CYS A 281 28.56 -16.69 2.48
CA CYS A 281 27.63 -16.08 3.42
C CYS A 281 27.80 -14.56 3.51
N PHE A 282 29.04 -14.07 3.57
CA PHE A 282 29.32 -12.62 3.61
C PHE A 282 28.76 -11.90 2.38
N PHE A 283 29.02 -12.41 1.17
CA PHE A 283 28.52 -11.76 -0.05
C PHE A 283 27.01 -11.82 -0.16
N ILE A 284 26.38 -12.99 0.09
CA ILE A 284 24.93 -13.13 0.01
C ILE A 284 24.23 -12.26 1.08
N ALA A 285 24.69 -12.29 2.32
CA ALA A 285 24.13 -11.48 3.40
C ALA A 285 24.34 -9.97 3.14
N GLY A 286 25.48 -9.58 2.57
CA GLY A 286 25.73 -8.20 2.13
C GLY A 286 24.74 -7.74 1.06
N CYS A 287 24.48 -8.59 0.05
CA CYS A 287 23.46 -8.32 -0.96
C CYS A 287 22.06 -8.24 -0.37
N PHE A 288 21.68 -9.15 0.54
CA PHE A 288 20.40 -9.11 1.23
C PHE A 288 20.24 -7.86 2.09
N THR A 289 21.29 -7.43 2.77
CA THR A 289 21.29 -6.18 3.56
C THR A 289 21.05 -4.98 2.65
N TYR A 290 21.80 -4.89 1.54
CA TYR A 290 21.60 -3.85 0.52
C TYR A 290 20.16 -3.87 0.01
N SER A 291 19.67 -5.02 -0.46
CA SER A 291 18.32 -5.16 -0.99
C SER A 291 17.25 -4.84 0.05
N ALA A 292 17.41 -5.22 1.32
CA ALA A 292 16.44 -4.95 2.38
C ALA A 292 16.34 -3.45 2.73
N ILE A 293 17.48 -2.76 2.82
CA ILE A 293 17.54 -1.31 3.01
C ILE A 293 16.80 -0.62 1.85
N PHE A 294 17.13 -0.99 0.61
CA PHE A 294 16.54 -0.37 -0.58
C PHE A 294 15.06 -0.74 -0.80
N SER A 295 14.62 -1.95 -0.45
CA SER A 295 13.19 -2.35 -0.52
C SER A 295 12.34 -1.51 0.42
N SER A 296 12.79 -1.42 1.68
CA SER A 296 12.16 -0.56 2.69
C SER A 296 12.12 0.87 2.14
N ILE A 297 13.24 1.34 1.61
CA ILE A 297 13.33 2.62 0.94
C ILE A 297 12.25 2.81 -0.14
N PHE A 298 11.99 1.92 -1.08
CA PHE A 298 11.05 2.28 -2.15
C PHE A 298 9.57 1.99 -1.82
N GLU A 299 9.28 0.86 -1.19
CA GLU A 299 7.93 0.28 -1.17
C GLU A 299 7.04 0.91 -0.11
N ASN A 300 7.59 1.19 1.06
CA ASN A 300 6.79 1.55 2.22
C ASN A 300 6.77 3.08 2.47
N SER A 301 7.22 3.85 1.51
CA SER A 301 7.86 5.14 1.80
C SER A 301 7.15 6.30 1.18
N LEU A 302 6.84 6.14 -0.09
CA LEU A 302 5.97 7.02 -0.82
C LEU A 302 4.61 7.06 -0.15
N PRO A 303 4.00 5.92 0.24
CA PRO A 303 2.72 5.97 0.90
C PRO A 303 2.80 6.59 2.31
N ALA A 304 3.87 6.34 3.07
CA ALA A 304 4.06 6.95 4.40
C ALA A 304 4.28 8.45 4.32
N GLY A 305 5.09 8.90 3.38
CA GLY A 305 5.30 10.32 3.12
C GLY A 305 4.02 11.02 2.68
N ASN A 306 3.25 10.41 1.77
CA ASN A 306 1.95 10.91 1.35
C ASN A 306 0.97 11.04 2.52
N ASP A 307 0.87 10.00 3.36
CA ASP A 307 -0.04 10.04 4.51
C ASP A 307 0.35 11.10 5.53
N ILE A 308 1.63 11.13 5.93
CA ILE A 308 2.10 12.05 6.96
C ILE A 308 2.00 13.49 6.45
N ALA A 309 2.26 13.72 5.16
CA ALA A 309 2.00 15.01 4.52
C ALA A 309 0.50 15.33 4.55
N ALA A 310 -0.39 14.36 4.30
CA ALA A 310 -1.83 14.59 4.32
C ALA A 310 -2.43 14.78 5.73
N LEU A 311 -1.76 14.29 6.79
CA LEU A 311 -2.16 14.52 8.19
C LEU A 311 -1.90 15.97 8.62
N PHE A 312 -0.79 16.58 8.18
CA PHE A 312 -0.42 17.95 8.53
C PHE A 312 0.14 18.74 7.34
N PRO A 313 -0.68 19.01 6.29
CA PRO A 313 -0.21 19.44 4.98
C PRO A 313 0.48 20.80 4.96
N LYS A 314 0.10 21.72 5.86
CA LYS A 314 0.83 22.98 5.99
C LYS A 314 2.28 22.79 6.43
N TYR A 315 2.56 21.85 7.33
CA TYR A 315 3.88 21.74 7.98
C TYR A 315 4.76 20.65 7.39
N LEU A 316 4.13 19.58 6.92
CA LEU A 316 4.79 18.36 6.48
C LEU A 316 4.66 18.23 4.96
N THR A 317 5.82 18.23 4.30
CA THR A 317 5.95 17.76 2.92
C THR A 317 6.17 16.25 2.93
N VAL A 318 5.99 15.60 1.79
CA VAL A 318 6.26 14.15 1.63
C VAL A 318 7.69 13.81 2.08
N ARG A 319 8.66 14.70 1.81
CA ARG A 319 10.06 14.56 2.22
C ARG A 319 10.27 14.67 3.73
N LYS A 320 9.54 15.56 4.41
CA LYS A 320 9.63 15.68 5.89
C LYS A 320 8.94 14.48 6.57
N GLY A 321 7.78 14.08 6.04
CA GLY A 321 7.06 12.89 6.52
C GLY A 321 7.91 11.63 6.48
N PHE A 322 8.77 11.50 5.48
CA PHE A 322 9.79 10.46 5.45
C PHE A 322 10.66 10.41 6.71
N PHE A 323 11.37 11.50 7.01
CA PHE A 323 12.37 11.46 8.09
C PHE A 323 11.74 11.11 9.43
N ILE A 324 10.51 11.59 9.67
CA ILE A 324 9.72 11.24 10.85
C ILE A 324 9.50 9.74 10.90
N CYS A 325 9.03 9.16 9.80
CA CYS A 325 8.78 7.73 9.74
C CYS A 325 10.06 6.90 9.94
N ALA A 326 11.18 7.25 9.30
CA ALA A 326 12.44 6.53 9.45
C ALA A 326 12.92 6.45 10.92
N VAL A 327 12.75 7.53 11.68
CA VAL A 327 13.09 7.57 13.12
C VAL A 327 12.16 6.67 13.95
N VAL A 328 10.84 6.79 13.73
CA VAL A 328 9.82 5.99 14.45
C VAL A 328 10.03 4.50 14.22
N SER A 329 10.38 4.13 12.99
CA SER A 329 10.62 2.75 12.57
C SER A 329 11.71 2.05 13.34
N PHE A 330 12.82 2.75 13.55
CA PHE A 330 13.93 2.22 14.34
C PHE A 330 13.52 2.12 15.81
N ALA A 331 12.79 3.11 16.34
CA ALA A 331 12.34 3.13 17.72
C ALA A 331 11.36 1.99 18.09
N ILE A 332 10.61 1.45 17.11
CA ILE A 332 9.70 0.31 17.31
C ILE A 332 10.46 -1.01 17.53
N ASN A 333 11.77 -1.07 17.22
CA ASN A 333 12.60 -2.27 17.35
C ASN A 333 12.02 -3.50 16.60
N PRO A 334 11.84 -3.44 15.27
CA PRO A 334 11.09 -4.45 14.51
C PRO A 334 11.76 -5.83 14.47
N TRP A 335 13.04 -5.96 14.85
CA TRP A 335 13.75 -7.23 14.88
C TRP A 335 13.16 -8.25 15.88
N TYR A 336 12.41 -7.79 16.89
CA TYR A 336 11.66 -8.70 17.77
C TYR A 336 10.53 -9.45 17.04
N LEU A 337 10.02 -8.92 15.92
CA LEU A 337 8.96 -9.55 15.12
C LEU A 337 9.46 -10.75 14.29
N LEU A 338 10.77 -10.87 14.08
CA LEU A 338 11.40 -11.94 13.28
C LEU A 338 11.89 -13.12 14.13
N GLY A 339 11.60 -13.14 15.44
CA GLY A 339 12.07 -14.18 16.36
C GLY A 339 11.54 -15.59 16.08
N SER A 340 10.37 -15.74 15.43
CA SER A 340 9.86 -17.03 14.96
C SER A 340 8.88 -16.88 13.78
N ALA A 341 8.68 -17.95 12.99
CA ALA A 341 7.68 -17.98 11.92
C ALA A 341 6.27 -17.66 12.43
N SER A 342 5.92 -18.17 13.62
CA SER A 342 4.60 -17.97 14.21
C SER A 342 4.36 -16.51 14.58
N ILE A 343 5.34 -15.84 15.22
CA ILE A 343 5.25 -14.41 15.56
C ILE A 343 5.15 -13.57 14.29
N PHE A 344 5.98 -13.87 13.29
CA PHE A 344 5.97 -13.18 12.01
C PHE A 344 4.61 -13.30 11.30
N ILE A 345 4.07 -14.52 11.18
CA ILE A 345 2.75 -14.76 10.56
C ILE A 345 1.65 -14.06 11.37
N SER A 346 1.72 -14.11 12.71
CA SER A 346 0.71 -13.47 13.58
C SER A 346 0.70 -11.95 13.40
N PHE A 347 1.88 -11.32 13.28
CA PHE A 347 2.01 -9.91 12.98
C PHE A 347 1.44 -9.55 11.60
N LEU A 348 1.80 -10.30 10.54
CA LEU A 348 1.26 -10.07 9.19
C LEU A 348 -0.26 -10.19 9.14
N ALA A 349 -0.79 -11.18 9.84
CA ALA A 349 -2.22 -11.41 9.91
C ALA A 349 -2.95 -10.39 10.80
N SER A 350 -2.27 -9.51 11.53
CA SER A 350 -2.90 -8.62 12.52
C SER A 350 -3.37 -7.29 11.94
N TYR A 351 -2.57 -6.65 11.07
CA TYR A 351 -2.97 -5.37 10.49
C TYR A 351 -4.07 -5.50 9.43
N GLN A 352 -4.23 -6.70 8.84
CA GLN A 352 -5.14 -6.94 7.72
C GLN A 352 -6.61 -6.61 8.05
N ILE A 353 -7.03 -6.75 9.32
CA ILE A 353 -8.43 -6.50 9.74
C ILE A 353 -8.82 -5.03 9.62
N PHE A 354 -7.87 -4.13 9.85
CA PHE A 354 -8.09 -2.69 9.79
C PHE A 354 -8.06 -2.22 8.33
N LEU A 355 -7.08 -2.69 7.56
CA LEU A 355 -6.91 -2.29 6.16
C LEU A 355 -7.99 -2.86 5.23
N SER A 356 -8.45 -4.09 5.48
CA SER A 356 -9.53 -4.68 4.67
C SER A 356 -10.84 -3.91 4.86
N ALA A 357 -11.14 -3.49 6.09
CA ALA A 357 -12.32 -2.72 6.40
C ALA A 357 -12.33 -1.34 5.70
N ILE A 358 -11.19 -0.63 5.74
CA ILE A 358 -11.04 0.64 5.00
C ILE A 358 -11.22 0.42 3.49
N THR A 359 -10.56 -0.61 2.94
CA THR A 359 -10.64 -0.95 1.51
C THR A 359 -12.09 -1.24 1.09
N GLY A 360 -12.86 -1.95 1.92
CA GLY A 360 -14.29 -2.19 1.68
C GLY A 360 -15.11 -0.90 1.58
N VAL A 361 -14.87 0.07 2.47
CA VAL A 361 -15.52 1.38 2.43
C VAL A 361 -15.16 2.14 1.15
N LEU A 362 -13.88 2.17 0.76
CA LEU A 362 -13.42 2.87 -0.45
C LEU A 362 -14.03 2.29 -1.73
N LEU A 363 -14.01 0.96 -1.87
CA LEU A 363 -14.62 0.29 -3.01
C LEU A 363 -16.12 0.56 -3.10
N SER A 364 -16.83 0.49 -1.97
CA SER A 364 -18.27 0.77 -1.91
C SER A 364 -18.57 2.22 -2.29
N HIS A 365 -17.79 3.17 -1.75
CA HIS A 365 -17.92 4.58 -2.06
C HIS A 365 -17.74 4.83 -3.57
N TYR A 366 -16.63 4.39 -4.15
CA TYR A 366 -16.31 4.70 -5.55
C TYR A 366 -17.23 4.01 -6.56
N TYR A 367 -17.49 2.71 -6.38
CA TYR A 367 -18.22 1.94 -7.38
C TYR A 367 -19.74 2.00 -7.23
N ILE A 368 -20.26 2.15 -6.00
CA ILE A 368 -21.69 2.05 -5.72
C ILE A 368 -22.30 3.42 -5.42
N ILE A 369 -21.66 4.21 -4.55
CA ILE A 369 -22.24 5.48 -4.08
C ILE A 369 -21.97 6.61 -5.08
N SER A 370 -20.70 6.83 -5.41
CA SER A 370 -20.25 7.93 -6.25
C SER A 370 -20.22 7.60 -7.74
N ARG A 371 -20.33 6.30 -8.10
CA ARG A 371 -20.38 5.80 -9.48
C ARG A 371 -19.23 6.34 -10.33
N GLY A 372 -18.04 6.38 -9.74
CA GLY A 372 -16.82 6.85 -10.37
C GLY A 372 -16.66 8.37 -10.39
N TYR A 373 -17.66 9.15 -9.96
CA TYR A 373 -17.55 10.60 -9.84
C TYR A 373 -16.95 11.02 -8.50
N LEU A 374 -16.03 11.98 -8.51
CA LEU A 374 -15.48 12.65 -7.35
C LEU A 374 -15.40 14.13 -7.67
N GLU A 375 -16.07 14.96 -6.86
CA GLU A 375 -15.82 16.41 -6.88
C GLU A 375 -14.42 16.64 -6.30
N ILE A 376 -13.51 17.21 -7.08
CA ILE A 376 -12.09 17.28 -6.68
C ILE A 376 -11.84 18.49 -5.80
N ASP A 377 -12.47 19.62 -6.10
CA ASP A 377 -12.24 20.88 -5.38
C ASP A 377 -12.66 20.76 -3.90
N ASP A 378 -13.76 20.06 -3.66
CA ASP A 378 -14.30 19.85 -2.30
C ASP A 378 -13.44 18.90 -1.44
N LEU A 379 -12.47 18.18 -2.01
CA LEU A 379 -11.55 17.32 -1.24
C LEU A 379 -10.43 18.11 -0.55
N TYR A 380 -10.24 19.39 -0.89
CA TYR A 380 -9.15 20.24 -0.40
C TYR A 380 -9.64 21.46 0.40
N THR A 381 -10.93 21.52 0.73
CA THR A 381 -11.52 22.65 1.47
C THR A 381 -12.40 22.17 2.63
N SER A 382 -12.47 23.00 3.67
CA SER A 382 -13.28 22.81 4.88
C SER A 382 -14.67 23.45 4.77
N ARG A 383 -15.03 24.03 3.61
CA ARG A 383 -16.34 24.67 3.38
C ARG A 383 -17.48 23.78 3.86
N LYS A 384 -18.37 24.33 4.69
CA LYS A 384 -19.57 23.64 5.21
C LYS A 384 -20.55 23.23 4.10
N SER A 385 -20.54 23.96 2.99
CA SER A 385 -21.32 23.64 1.79
C SER A 385 -20.70 22.53 0.94
N GLY A 386 -19.45 22.14 1.22
CA GLY A 386 -18.74 21.13 0.45
C GLY A 386 -19.31 19.74 0.64
N VAL A 387 -19.28 18.94 -0.42
CA VAL A 387 -19.89 17.61 -0.49
C VAL A 387 -19.36 16.65 0.59
N TYR A 388 -18.08 16.74 0.92
CA TYR A 388 -17.41 15.84 1.87
C TYR A 388 -17.29 16.43 3.28
N HIS A 389 -17.99 17.54 3.55
CA HIS A 389 -18.04 18.11 4.90
C HIS A 389 -18.88 17.26 5.85
N TYR A 390 -19.89 16.52 5.37
CA TYR A 390 -20.72 15.63 6.19
C TYR A 390 -21.17 16.28 7.52
N ILE A 391 -20.95 15.61 8.66
CA ILE A 391 -21.24 16.15 9.99
C ILE A 391 -19.92 16.63 10.59
N GLY A 392 -19.63 17.93 10.47
CA GLY A 392 -18.42 18.55 11.03
C GLY A 392 -17.10 17.99 10.49
N GLY A 393 -17.11 17.50 9.25
CA GLY A 393 -15.98 16.85 8.55
C GLY A 393 -15.88 15.34 8.73
N TRP A 394 -16.86 14.71 9.36
CA TRP A 394 -16.87 13.27 9.66
C TRP A 394 -18.06 12.56 9.02
N ASN A 395 -17.81 11.44 8.34
CA ASN A 395 -18.85 10.56 7.83
C ASN A 395 -19.09 9.38 8.78
N TRP A 396 -20.10 9.48 9.64
CA TRP A 396 -20.46 8.40 10.58
C TRP A 396 -20.71 7.05 9.89
N ARG A 397 -21.18 7.06 8.64
CA ARG A 397 -21.49 5.85 7.86
C ARG A 397 -20.23 5.03 7.58
N ALA A 398 -19.13 5.72 7.28
CA ALA A 398 -17.82 5.11 7.06
C ALA A 398 -17.27 4.48 8.34
N TYR A 399 -17.40 5.19 9.47
CA TYR A 399 -16.96 4.68 10.77
C TYR A 399 -17.79 3.50 11.27
N ALA A 400 -19.11 3.55 11.10
CA ALA A 400 -19.99 2.43 11.42
C ALA A 400 -19.61 1.18 10.60
N ALA A 401 -19.41 1.35 9.29
CA ALA A 401 -18.97 0.27 8.41
C ALA A 401 -17.60 -0.30 8.81
N TYR A 402 -16.63 0.57 9.10
CA TYR A 402 -15.29 0.19 9.54
C TYR A 402 -15.31 -0.61 10.85
N ILE A 403 -16.02 -0.12 11.88
CA ILE A 403 -16.11 -0.78 13.18
C ILE A 403 -16.81 -2.13 13.04
N ILE A 404 -17.96 -2.18 12.35
CA ILE A 404 -18.72 -3.41 12.15
C ILE A 404 -17.90 -4.44 11.35
N GLY A 405 -17.11 -3.99 10.37
CA GLY A 405 -16.20 -4.85 9.61
C GLY A 405 -15.10 -5.51 10.45
N ILE A 406 -14.66 -4.85 11.52
CA ILE A 406 -13.59 -5.35 12.40
C ILE A 406 -14.12 -6.35 13.43
N ILE A 407 -15.32 -6.12 13.96
CA ILE A 407 -15.88 -6.87 15.11
C ILE A 407 -15.75 -8.39 14.96
N PRO A 408 -16.17 -9.03 13.84
CA PRO A 408 -16.11 -10.49 13.72
C PRO A 408 -14.71 -11.07 13.83
N ASN A 409 -13.69 -10.31 13.41
CA ASN A 409 -12.30 -10.74 13.38
C ASN A 409 -11.55 -10.35 14.65
N PHE A 410 -12.12 -9.49 15.49
CA PHE A 410 -11.41 -8.90 16.62
C PHE A 410 -10.99 -9.96 17.65
N TYR A 411 -11.82 -10.98 17.91
CA TYR A 411 -11.44 -12.06 18.82
C TYR A 411 -10.28 -12.91 18.27
N GLY A 412 -10.29 -13.23 16.97
CA GLY A 412 -9.17 -13.91 16.32
C GLY A 412 -7.88 -13.06 16.31
N PHE A 413 -8.01 -11.73 16.20
CA PHE A 413 -6.89 -10.82 16.36
C PHE A 413 -6.32 -10.85 17.78
N LEU A 414 -7.17 -10.80 18.81
CA LEU A 414 -6.72 -10.95 20.19
C LEU A 414 -6.04 -12.31 20.41
N ASN A 415 -6.52 -13.37 19.74
CA ASN A 415 -5.87 -14.68 19.78
C ASN A 415 -4.46 -14.66 19.21
N ASN A 416 -4.25 -14.00 18.06
CA ASN A 416 -2.92 -13.78 17.52
C ASN A 416 -2.00 -12.94 18.43
N MET A 417 -2.58 -12.11 19.30
CA MET A 417 -1.84 -11.34 20.32
C MET A 417 -1.62 -12.11 21.64
N GLY A 418 -2.02 -13.39 21.71
CA GLY A 418 -1.76 -14.27 22.85
C GLY A 418 -2.97 -14.56 23.75
N VAL A 419 -4.16 -14.05 23.43
CA VAL A 419 -5.39 -14.42 24.16
C VAL A 419 -5.83 -15.83 23.76
N SER A 420 -6.28 -16.65 24.71
CA SER A 420 -6.79 -17.98 24.37
C SER A 420 -8.09 -17.89 23.56
N ALA A 421 -8.20 -18.66 22.47
CA ALA A 421 -9.41 -18.76 21.69
C ALA A 421 -9.71 -20.20 21.22
N PRO A 422 -10.99 -20.57 21.07
CA PRO A 422 -11.39 -21.84 20.50
C PRO A 422 -10.91 -22.00 19.05
N LEU A 423 -10.69 -23.24 18.62
CA LEU A 423 -10.24 -23.58 17.26
C LEU A 423 -11.09 -22.91 16.16
N GLY A 424 -12.42 -22.86 16.35
CA GLY A 424 -13.32 -22.24 15.38
C GLY A 424 -13.05 -20.74 15.18
N VAL A 425 -12.63 -20.03 16.23
CA VAL A 425 -12.27 -18.60 16.15
C VAL A 425 -10.95 -18.42 15.40
N THR A 426 -9.96 -19.26 15.69
CA THR A 426 -8.67 -19.24 14.98
C THR A 426 -8.86 -19.56 13.49
N GLN A 427 -9.72 -20.52 13.16
CA GLN A 427 -10.05 -20.89 11.79
C GLN A 427 -10.85 -19.80 11.06
N ALA A 428 -11.82 -19.18 11.72
CA ALA A 428 -12.57 -18.04 11.18
C ALA A 428 -11.63 -16.86 10.86
N TYR A 429 -10.60 -16.65 11.68
CA TYR A 429 -9.63 -15.58 11.47
C TYR A 429 -8.82 -15.72 10.18
N TYR A 430 -8.70 -16.92 9.59
CA TYR A 430 -8.07 -17.07 8.28
C TYR A 430 -8.84 -16.33 7.19
N PHE A 431 -10.15 -16.11 7.37
CA PHE A 431 -11.01 -15.34 6.48
C PHE A 431 -11.09 -13.85 6.85
N ALA A 432 -10.23 -13.37 7.74
CA ALA A 432 -10.28 -12.01 8.26
C ALA A 432 -10.27 -10.93 7.16
N TYR A 433 -9.41 -11.08 6.14
CA TYR A 433 -9.34 -10.13 5.03
C TYR A 433 -10.65 -10.04 4.24
N PRO A 434 -11.18 -11.12 3.62
CA PRO A 434 -12.43 -11.04 2.88
C PRO A 434 -13.63 -10.67 3.76
N ILE A 435 -13.71 -11.15 5.01
CA ILE A 435 -14.79 -10.79 5.94
C ILE A 435 -14.79 -9.29 6.17
N GLY A 436 -13.65 -8.69 6.54
CA GLY A 436 -13.56 -7.27 6.82
C GLY A 436 -13.88 -6.42 5.59
N LEU A 437 -13.39 -6.82 4.40
CA LEU A 437 -13.65 -6.14 3.13
C LEU A 437 -15.13 -6.15 2.77
N PHE A 438 -15.76 -7.33 2.67
CA PHE A 438 -17.14 -7.44 2.24
C PHE A 438 -18.11 -6.87 3.26
N LEU A 439 -17.90 -7.14 4.55
CA LEU A 439 -18.80 -6.64 5.60
C LEU A 439 -18.78 -5.11 5.62
N SER A 440 -17.60 -4.48 5.59
CA SER A 440 -17.52 -3.01 5.54
C SER A 440 -18.12 -2.44 4.25
N PHE A 441 -17.90 -3.10 3.11
CA PHE A 441 -18.48 -2.70 1.83
C PHE A 441 -20.01 -2.65 1.88
N PHE A 442 -20.65 -3.73 2.36
CA PHE A 442 -22.10 -3.84 2.39
C PHE A 442 -22.73 -3.00 3.50
N VAL A 443 -22.09 -2.88 4.67
CA VAL A 443 -22.57 -1.99 5.74
C VAL A 443 -22.49 -0.53 5.30
N TYR A 444 -21.40 -0.12 4.64
CA TYR A 444 -21.29 1.23 4.10
C TYR A 444 -22.36 1.50 3.05
N TRP A 445 -22.58 0.56 2.13
CA TRP A 445 -23.65 0.67 1.13
C TRP A 445 -25.03 0.81 1.80
N ALA A 446 -25.37 -0.07 2.75
CA ALA A 446 -26.64 -0.02 3.46
C ALA A 446 -26.82 1.30 4.25
N ALA A 447 -25.77 1.77 4.93
CA ALA A 447 -25.81 3.03 5.67
C ALA A 447 -26.05 4.25 4.75
N ASN A 448 -25.44 4.27 3.57
CA ASN A 448 -25.66 5.31 2.55
C ASN A 448 -26.99 5.14 1.81
N TYR A 449 -27.57 3.94 1.79
CA TYR A 449 -28.91 3.72 1.28
C TYR A 449 -29.96 4.30 2.23
N ILE A 450 -29.85 3.99 3.53
CA ILE A 450 -30.76 4.46 4.60
C ILE A 450 -30.63 5.96 4.83
N SER A 451 -29.39 6.46 4.86
CA SER A 451 -29.09 7.88 5.05
C SER A 451 -28.25 8.34 3.85
N PRO A 452 -28.87 8.88 2.79
CA PRO A 452 -28.15 9.30 1.59
C PRO A 452 -27.07 10.36 1.88
N PRO A 453 -25.86 10.22 1.32
CA PRO A 453 -24.85 11.28 1.36
C PRO A 453 -25.18 12.40 0.35
N PRO A 454 -24.54 13.58 0.47
CA PRO A 454 -24.75 14.68 -0.46
C PRO A 454 -24.44 14.33 -1.92
N LEU A 455 -23.41 13.51 -2.16
CA LEU A 455 -23.04 12.99 -3.48
C LEU A 455 -23.41 11.51 -3.57
N ARG A 456 -24.44 11.24 -4.37
CA ARG A 456 -24.93 9.90 -4.70
C ARG A 456 -25.51 9.92 -6.11
N PHE A 457 -25.15 8.93 -6.91
CA PHE A 457 -25.69 8.75 -8.26
C PHE A 457 -26.52 7.46 -8.39
N PRO A 458 -27.44 7.39 -9.37
CA PRO A 458 -28.15 6.16 -9.70
C PRO A 458 -27.20 5.05 -10.15
N LEU A 459 -27.51 3.79 -9.82
CA LEU A 459 -26.73 2.62 -10.25
C LEU A 459 -26.74 2.42 -11.78
N SER A 460 -27.74 2.96 -12.48
CA SER A 460 -27.87 2.89 -13.94
C SER A 460 -26.84 3.73 -14.68
N GLU A 461 -26.16 4.66 -14.01
CA GLU A 461 -25.26 5.61 -14.63
C GLU A 461 -23.83 5.44 -14.10
N TRP A 462 -22.84 5.84 -14.91
CA TRP A 462 -21.43 5.86 -14.56
C TRP A 462 -20.86 7.23 -14.93
N HIS A 463 -20.26 7.90 -13.96
CA HIS A 463 -19.90 9.33 -14.02
C HIS A 463 -18.40 9.56 -13.85
N GLU A 464 -17.58 8.55 -14.16
CA GLU A 464 -16.12 8.66 -14.12
C GLU A 464 -15.59 9.47 -15.32
N PRO A 465 -14.64 10.41 -15.11
CA PRO A 465 -14.02 11.16 -16.19
C PRO A 465 -13.17 10.23 -17.08
N LYS A 466 -13.10 10.56 -18.37
CA LYS A 466 -12.23 9.84 -19.33
C LYS A 466 -10.76 9.98 -18.92
N ASP A 467 -10.31 11.21 -18.66
CA ASP A 467 -9.00 11.55 -18.09
C ASP A 467 -9.11 12.89 -17.36
N TYR A 468 -8.80 12.95 -16.06
CA TYR A 468 -8.86 14.19 -15.30
C TYR A 468 -7.60 15.02 -15.52
N ILE A 469 -7.78 16.26 -15.95
CA ILE A 469 -6.72 17.25 -16.09
C ILE A 469 -7.02 18.42 -15.17
N ARG A 470 -5.98 18.87 -14.45
CA ARG A 470 -6.09 20.01 -13.54
C ARG A 470 -6.60 21.25 -14.28
N PRO A 471 -7.49 22.05 -13.70
CA PRO A 471 -8.03 23.24 -14.35
C PRO A 471 -6.96 24.18 -14.91
N GLU A 472 -5.84 24.36 -14.20
CA GLU A 472 -4.73 25.22 -14.61
C GLU A 472 -3.98 24.72 -15.86
N GLU A 473 -3.94 23.41 -16.11
CA GLU A 473 -3.24 22.81 -17.26
C GLU A 473 -4.15 22.70 -18.51
N ARG A 474 -5.48 22.82 -18.35
CA ARG A 474 -6.43 22.75 -19.48
C ARG A 474 -6.21 23.86 -20.50
N GLY A 475 -5.88 25.07 -20.05
CA GLY A 475 -5.59 26.21 -20.93
C GLY A 475 -4.30 26.03 -21.75
N GLU A 476 -3.29 25.38 -21.17
CA GLU A 476 -2.01 25.11 -21.85
C GLU A 476 -2.15 24.04 -22.94
N ILE A 477 -2.99 23.01 -22.74
CA ILE A 477 -3.27 21.97 -23.74
C ILE A 477 -3.99 22.52 -24.98
N VAL A 478 -4.94 23.43 -24.77
CA VAL A 478 -5.67 24.08 -25.88
C VAL A 478 -4.74 25.02 -26.66
N ALA A 479 -3.70 25.57 -26.01
CA ALA A 479 -2.77 26.52 -26.61
C ALA A 479 -1.51 25.88 -27.24
N GLY A 480 -1.22 24.59 -27.03
CA GLY A 480 -0.09 23.91 -27.66
C GLY A 480 0.07 22.44 -27.25
N VAL A 481 -0.07 21.55 -28.23
CA VAL A 481 -0.03 20.07 -28.15
C VAL A 481 -1.36 19.44 -27.70
N ALA A 482 -2.24 19.25 -28.69
CA ALA A 482 -3.36 18.32 -28.57
C ALA A 482 -2.83 16.88 -28.47
N LEU A 483 -3.16 16.19 -27.38
CA LEU A 483 -3.32 14.74 -27.44
C LEU A 483 -4.55 14.45 -28.31
N ASP A 484 -4.53 13.35 -29.08
CA ASP A 484 -5.67 12.83 -29.84
C ASP A 484 -6.83 12.50 -28.88
N VAL A 485 -7.54 13.53 -28.43
CA VAL A 485 -8.85 13.42 -27.83
C VAL A 485 -9.80 13.65 -28.99
N GLU A 486 -10.40 12.58 -29.50
CA GLU A 486 -11.60 12.69 -30.32
C GLU A 486 -12.59 13.58 -29.55
N SER A 487 -12.74 14.80 -30.05
CA SER A 487 -13.72 15.76 -29.59
C SER A 487 -15.08 15.23 -30.01
N ASP A 488 -15.81 14.65 -29.06
CA ASP A 488 -17.23 14.35 -29.26
C ASP A 488 -18.02 15.66 -29.05
N PRO A 489 -18.78 16.13 -30.04
CA PRO A 489 -19.66 17.28 -29.88
C PRO A 489 -20.93 16.81 -29.17
N GLY A 490 -20.88 16.73 -27.84
CA GLY A 490 -21.99 16.14 -27.06
C GLY A 490 -22.15 16.61 -25.61
N ASP A 491 -21.34 17.55 -25.13
CA ASP A 491 -21.50 18.10 -23.77
C ASP A 491 -22.63 19.13 -23.72
N GLY A 492 -23.86 18.61 -23.75
CA GLY A 492 -25.10 19.31 -23.42
C GLY A 492 -25.36 19.37 -21.91
N TYR A 493 -24.33 19.27 -21.05
CA TYR A 493 -24.47 19.60 -19.63
C TYR A 493 -24.24 21.09 -19.43
N SER A 494 -25.22 21.87 -19.91
CA SER A 494 -25.21 23.32 -19.80
C SER A 494 -25.10 23.76 -18.34
N ASP A 495 -24.27 24.77 -18.13
CA ASP A 495 -24.16 25.72 -17.01
C ASP A 495 -25.49 26.31 -16.46
N LYS A 496 -26.66 25.78 -16.82
CA LYS A 496 -27.96 26.34 -16.46
C LYS A 496 -28.50 25.88 -15.10
N LYS A 497 -28.12 24.71 -14.58
CA LYS A 497 -28.58 24.27 -13.24
C LYS A 497 -27.75 24.82 -12.07
N ALA A 498 -26.50 25.24 -12.32
CA ALA A 498 -25.69 25.93 -11.31
C ALA A 498 -26.16 27.39 -11.09
N VAL A 499 -26.77 28.00 -12.12
CA VAL A 499 -27.36 29.34 -12.03
C VAL A 499 -28.71 29.32 -11.29
N GLU A 500 -29.53 28.28 -11.47
CA GLU A 500 -30.85 28.17 -10.84
C GLU A 500 -30.82 27.96 -9.31
N ILE A 501 -29.71 27.44 -8.77
CA ILE A 501 -29.51 27.29 -7.32
C ILE A 501 -29.11 28.62 -6.67
N ASN A 502 -28.52 29.55 -7.43
CA ASN A 502 -28.09 30.86 -6.91
C ASN A 502 -29.20 31.92 -6.92
N GLU A 503 -30.18 31.84 -7.84
CA GLU A 503 -31.30 32.80 -7.86
C GLU A 503 -32.34 32.57 -6.75
N LYS A 504 -32.50 31.33 -6.26
CA LYS A 504 -33.39 31.04 -5.12
C LYS A 504 -32.82 31.39 -3.75
N ALA A 505 -31.52 31.66 -3.64
CA ALA A 505 -30.89 32.12 -2.41
C ALA A 505 -30.95 33.65 -2.24
N ILE A 506 -31.19 34.40 -3.32
CA ILE A 506 -31.21 35.88 -3.32
C ILE A 506 -32.64 36.43 -3.11
N SER A 507 -33.69 35.63 -3.24
CA SER A 507 -35.09 36.08 -3.07
C SER A 507 -35.69 35.86 -1.67
N LEU A 508 -34.90 35.47 -0.67
CA LEU A 508 -35.35 35.31 0.73
C LEU A 508 -34.72 36.32 1.72
N GLU A 509 -34.08 37.38 1.23
CA GLU A 509 -33.55 38.48 2.05
C GLU A 509 -34.03 39.88 1.59
N ASN A 510 -35.28 40.01 1.12
CA ASN A 510 -35.96 41.31 1.05
C ASN A 510 -37.38 41.23 1.62
#